data_AF-A0A422NNZ6-F1
#
_entry.id   AF-A0A422NNZ6-F1
#
_cell.length_a   1.000
_cell.length_b   1.000
_cell.length_c   1.000
_cell.angle_alpha   90.00
_cell.angle_beta   90.00
_cell.angle_gamma   90.00
#
_symmetry.space_group_name_H-M   'P 1'
#
loop_
_entity.id
_entity.type
_entity.pdbx_description
1 polymer ?
#
loop_
_entity_poly.entity_id
_entity_poly.type
_entity_poly.pdbx_seq_one_letter_code
_entity_poly.pdbx_strand_id
1 'polypeptide(L)'
;MSVQPLVEDMEEMFGRAKAYLMNANKDGVSVYDQLIRLMEQLLDDDPHGVAGDPSRFNDVFTLLQQHSFVNGQSTPACNEPCLVPPSELSRLADNERLFERRPPEAVTTIEQPDPYTTVTTTRIKPYSAPPYDSVAQQNLYWAWAGYGVTEEEAFLLDRSITTLAMKKKLGEVRFFGKIFGTKGDYYVVSSQRYLEEGEKVYEEVNTMPRPARRKLEVPVQPEPGFVGVNRLSFWVTSHPAAEWKLLPDVTPQQIVAGRRIKRLFTGDLNAAIISSPPFEWNEAIYLRVQLSRIASGTYIAPLGALEEPEEDAEEEEDDDEDEGANARKLKEAKYRPLTQVVKGFASEEDLDVAQWAKLDQWVHAEGYIYANGRQTKVPEKLEDEEEEEEAEELQRQQQQDEEDEEEQEDEEEEEREIFTPINSDFLYAVINTPEAPKVDEEDEEEEEEEATEAEDAAEADEGDDDMPPKPVTDEAIPDDDPTKVKVAAWTVRVVNNNSKKHRVVLVRSLRWPGAVAFVADGGKRWGCVYFGNGLKKTDFSFTPTLAPPVLPECADITEANDPTPATEKLVRRGEEPPGPDSEDEVEEEEAEEDM
;
A
#
# COMPACT_ATOMS: atom_id res chain seq x y z
N MET A 1 73.00 -13.78 -2.96
CA MET A 1 73.04 -14.88 -3.95
C MET A 1 71.68 -14.92 -4.61
N SER A 2 71.58 -14.51 -5.87
CA SER A 2 70.33 -14.61 -6.64
C SER A 2 70.02 -16.09 -6.83
N VAL A 3 68.92 -16.55 -6.26
CA VAL A 3 68.40 -17.89 -6.52
C VAL A 3 67.96 -17.91 -7.99
N GLN A 4 68.75 -18.55 -8.85
CA GLN A 4 68.28 -18.86 -10.20
C GLN A 4 67.11 -19.84 -10.04
N PRO A 5 65.92 -19.55 -10.58
CA PRO A 5 64.82 -20.50 -10.53
C PRO A 5 65.23 -21.78 -11.27
N LEU A 6 65.01 -22.91 -10.62
CA LEU A 6 65.21 -24.25 -11.18
C LEU A 6 64.37 -24.36 -12.46
N VAL A 7 65.00 -24.80 -13.55
CA VAL A 7 64.43 -24.84 -14.91
C VAL A 7 63.09 -25.60 -14.97
N GLU A 8 62.89 -26.60 -14.10
CA GLU A 8 61.65 -27.37 -13.99
C GLU A 8 60.44 -26.52 -13.54
N ASP A 9 60.64 -25.52 -12.68
CA ASP A 9 59.58 -24.64 -12.18
C ASP A 9 59.12 -23.64 -13.28
N MET A 10 60.05 -23.28 -14.17
CA MET A 10 59.77 -22.41 -15.32
C MET A 10 58.95 -23.12 -16.40
N GLU A 11 59.19 -24.41 -16.64
CA GLU A 11 58.40 -25.20 -17.59
C GLU A 11 56.98 -25.45 -17.09
N GLU A 12 56.80 -25.73 -15.80
CA GLU A 12 55.47 -25.83 -15.20
C GLU A 12 54.71 -24.50 -15.23
N MET A 13 55.39 -23.40 -14.89
CA MET A 13 54.80 -22.05 -15.00
C MET A 13 54.42 -21.71 -16.44
N PHE A 14 55.25 -22.06 -17.42
CA PHE A 14 54.95 -21.87 -18.84
C PHE A 14 53.76 -22.73 -19.28
N GLY A 15 53.68 -23.99 -18.83
CA GLY A 15 52.54 -24.87 -19.08
C GLY A 15 51.23 -24.30 -18.53
N ARG A 16 51.26 -23.74 -17.30
CA ARG A 16 50.09 -23.08 -16.69
C ARG A 16 49.69 -21.81 -17.43
N ALA A 17 50.65 -20.98 -17.84
CA ALA A 17 50.38 -19.76 -18.61
C ALA A 17 49.78 -20.08 -19.99
N LYS A 18 50.29 -21.12 -20.67
CA LYS A 18 49.72 -21.59 -21.94
C LYS A 18 48.31 -22.13 -21.78
N ALA A 19 48.05 -22.94 -20.74
CA ALA A 19 46.72 -23.43 -20.44
C ALA A 19 45.75 -22.27 -20.15
N TYR A 20 46.19 -21.25 -19.42
CA TYR A 20 45.39 -20.05 -19.15
C TYR A 20 45.03 -19.28 -20.43
N LEU A 21 45.98 -19.09 -21.35
CA LEU A 21 45.73 -18.42 -22.64
C LEU A 21 44.87 -19.24 -23.60
N MET A 22 44.86 -20.57 -23.45
CA MET A 22 44.02 -21.50 -24.23
C MET A 22 42.60 -21.65 -23.68
N ASN A 23 42.27 -21.03 -22.55
CA ASN A 23 40.89 -20.99 -22.09
C ASN A 23 40.03 -20.22 -23.10
N ALA A 24 38.98 -20.88 -23.60
CA ALA A 24 38.06 -20.28 -24.56
C ALA A 24 37.09 -19.33 -23.84
N ASN A 25 36.83 -18.18 -24.46
CA ASN A 25 35.75 -17.29 -24.04
C ASN A 25 34.38 -17.89 -24.44
N LYS A 26 33.28 -17.22 -24.03
CA LYS A 26 31.89 -17.64 -24.36
C LYS A 26 31.65 -17.85 -25.86
N ASP A 27 32.45 -17.18 -26.70
CA ASP A 27 32.38 -17.25 -28.16
C ASP A 27 33.26 -18.35 -28.78
N GLY A 28 33.88 -19.21 -27.96
CA GLY A 28 34.70 -20.34 -28.43
C GLY A 28 36.09 -19.96 -28.95
N VAL A 29 36.48 -18.68 -28.88
CA VAL A 29 37.81 -18.20 -29.28
C VAL A 29 38.72 -18.12 -28.05
N SER A 30 39.89 -18.76 -28.12
CA SER A 30 40.93 -18.60 -27.10
C SER A 30 41.83 -17.41 -27.42
N VAL A 31 42.34 -16.74 -26.38
CA VAL A 31 43.28 -15.62 -26.53
C VAL A 31 44.56 -16.10 -27.23
N TYR A 32 44.96 -17.34 -26.94
CA TYR A 32 46.09 -17.99 -27.60
C TYR A 32 45.90 -18.11 -29.11
N ASP A 33 44.74 -18.56 -29.58
CA ASP A 33 44.47 -18.71 -31.02
C ASP A 33 44.37 -17.35 -31.72
N GLN A 34 43.83 -16.34 -31.05
CA GLN A 34 43.75 -14.98 -31.58
C GLN A 34 45.13 -14.34 -31.74
N LEU A 35 46.01 -14.54 -30.75
CA LEU A 35 47.41 -14.10 -30.82
C LEU A 35 48.19 -14.83 -31.92
N ILE A 36 47.94 -16.14 -32.11
CA ILE A 36 48.56 -16.90 -33.21
C ILE A 36 48.15 -16.33 -34.55
N ARG A 37 46.85 -16.14 -34.80
CA ARG A 37 46.36 -15.60 -36.07
C ARG A 37 46.91 -14.20 -36.35
N LEU A 38 47.01 -13.37 -35.30
CA LEU A 38 47.62 -12.06 -35.40
C LEU A 38 49.09 -12.15 -35.79
N MET A 39 49.83 -13.05 -35.16
CA MET A 39 51.25 -13.26 -35.48
C MET A 39 51.45 -13.84 -36.88
N GLU A 40 50.61 -14.78 -37.33
CA GLU A 40 50.63 -15.33 -38.69
C GLU A 40 50.40 -14.23 -39.73
N GLN A 41 49.35 -13.42 -39.55
CA GLN A 41 49.04 -12.33 -40.47
C GLN A 41 50.13 -11.25 -40.50
N LEU A 42 50.75 -10.95 -39.35
CA LEU A 42 51.85 -9.99 -39.25
C LEU A 42 53.15 -10.50 -39.90
N LEU A 43 53.36 -11.83 -39.89
CA LEU A 43 54.49 -12.47 -40.58
C LEU A 43 54.28 -12.51 -42.10
N ASP A 44 53.03 -12.61 -42.57
CA ASP A 44 52.69 -12.67 -43.99
C ASP A 44 52.67 -11.29 -44.68
N ASP A 45 52.19 -10.23 -44.01
CA ASP A 45 51.93 -8.93 -44.65
C ASP A 45 53.16 -7.97 -44.75
N ASP A 46 54.01 -7.87 -43.72
CA ASP A 46 55.41 -7.38 -43.75
C ASP A 46 55.91 -7.03 -42.33
N PRO A 47 56.96 -7.69 -41.80
CA PRO A 47 57.42 -7.49 -40.42
C PRO A 47 58.08 -6.12 -40.19
N HIS A 48 58.63 -5.49 -41.23
CA HIS A 48 59.33 -4.20 -41.12
C HIS A 48 58.39 -3.00 -40.97
N GLY A 49 57.14 -3.11 -41.44
CA GLY A 49 56.14 -2.04 -41.36
C GLY A 49 55.56 -1.84 -39.95
N VAL A 50 55.49 -2.90 -39.14
CA VAL A 50 54.96 -2.84 -37.76
C VAL A 50 56.03 -2.43 -36.75
N ALA A 51 57.29 -2.76 -37.00
CA ALA A 51 58.41 -2.33 -36.15
C ALA A 51 58.64 -0.81 -36.16
N GLY A 52 58.21 -0.12 -37.23
CA GLY A 52 58.34 1.34 -37.36
C GLY A 52 57.13 2.14 -36.84
N ASP A 53 55.95 1.53 -36.73
CA ASP A 53 54.73 2.19 -36.27
C ASP A 53 53.82 1.22 -35.48
N PRO A 54 53.82 1.32 -34.14
CA PRO A 54 53.00 0.48 -33.25
C PRO A 54 51.48 0.60 -33.49
N SER A 55 51.02 1.66 -34.16
CA SER A 55 49.60 1.91 -34.44
C SER A 55 49.02 0.85 -35.37
N ARG A 56 49.82 0.36 -36.31
CA ARG A 56 49.43 -0.68 -37.27
C ARG A 56 49.14 -2.02 -36.62
N PHE A 57 49.78 -2.32 -35.49
CA PHE A 57 49.47 -3.53 -34.72
C PHE A 57 48.05 -3.46 -34.16
N ASN A 58 47.62 -2.29 -33.68
CA ASN A 58 46.27 -2.10 -33.15
C ASN A 58 45.23 -2.14 -34.27
N ASP A 59 45.56 -1.62 -35.46
CA ASP A 59 44.70 -1.72 -36.64
C ASP A 59 44.53 -3.17 -37.09
N VAL A 60 45.61 -3.96 -37.14
CA VAL A 60 45.55 -5.40 -37.47
C VAL A 60 44.79 -6.15 -36.39
N PHE A 61 44.99 -5.86 -35.10
CA PHE A 61 44.26 -6.50 -34.00
C PHE A 61 42.77 -6.19 -34.02
N THR A 62 42.38 -4.94 -34.27
CA THR A 62 40.97 -4.54 -34.39
C THR A 62 40.33 -5.10 -35.65
N LEU A 63 41.04 -5.13 -36.78
CA LEU A 63 40.60 -5.84 -37.99
C LEU A 63 40.42 -7.33 -37.72
N LEU A 64 41.34 -7.96 -36.98
CA LEU A 64 41.21 -9.38 -36.63
C LEU A 64 40.07 -9.60 -35.63
N GLN A 65 39.77 -8.69 -34.72
CA GLN A 65 38.56 -8.78 -33.89
C GLN A 65 37.28 -8.66 -34.74
N GLN A 66 37.24 -7.72 -35.69
CA GLN A 66 36.10 -7.50 -36.58
C GLN A 66 35.91 -8.64 -37.60
N HIS A 67 37.01 -9.21 -38.11
CA HIS A 67 37.05 -10.31 -39.08
C HIS A 67 37.19 -11.70 -38.44
N SER A 68 37.44 -11.79 -37.13
CA SER A 68 37.30 -13.03 -36.35
C SER A 68 35.85 -13.48 -36.25
N PHE A 69 34.92 -12.67 -36.78
CA PHE A 69 33.66 -13.17 -37.30
C PHE A 69 33.96 -14.30 -38.28
N VAL A 70 33.81 -15.53 -37.77
CA VAL A 70 34.19 -16.75 -38.46
C VAL A 70 33.43 -16.81 -39.80
N ASN A 71 34.12 -16.51 -40.90
CA ASN A 71 33.73 -16.92 -42.25
C ASN A 71 33.74 -18.45 -42.30
N GLY A 72 32.69 -19.07 -41.77
CA GLY A 72 32.65 -20.50 -41.48
C GLY A 72 31.67 -20.90 -40.37
N GLN A 73 31.09 -19.94 -39.65
CA GLN A 73 29.84 -20.14 -38.92
C GLN A 73 29.00 -18.86 -39.05
N SER A 74 28.09 -18.82 -40.04
CA SER A 74 26.73 -18.49 -39.60
C SER A 74 26.53 -19.40 -38.41
N THR A 75 26.19 -18.90 -37.21
CA THR A 75 25.63 -19.76 -36.18
C THR A 75 24.70 -20.71 -36.94
N PRO A 76 24.98 -22.04 -37.05
CA PRO A 76 23.98 -22.93 -37.64
C PRO A 76 22.75 -22.57 -36.85
N ALA A 77 21.65 -22.13 -37.50
CA ALA A 77 20.45 -21.62 -36.84
C ALA A 77 20.32 -22.41 -35.55
N CYS A 78 20.67 -21.78 -34.42
CA CYS A 78 21.03 -22.54 -33.23
C CYS A 78 19.70 -23.09 -32.74
N ASN A 79 19.39 -24.29 -33.23
CA ASN A 79 18.33 -25.15 -32.74
C ASN A 79 18.71 -25.68 -31.35
N GLU A 80 19.84 -25.23 -30.78
CA GLU A 80 20.06 -25.25 -29.35
C GLU A 80 19.13 -24.22 -28.73
N PRO A 81 18.04 -24.66 -28.08
CA PRO A 81 17.15 -23.75 -27.40
C PRO A 81 17.96 -22.93 -26.41
N CYS A 82 17.66 -21.63 -26.32
CA CYS A 82 18.17 -20.79 -25.24
C CYS A 82 18.06 -21.58 -23.93
N LEU A 83 19.15 -21.71 -23.19
CA LEU A 83 19.18 -22.45 -21.93
C LEU A 83 18.30 -21.69 -20.93
N VAL A 84 17.01 -22.01 -20.92
CA VAL A 84 16.07 -21.51 -19.95
C VAL A 84 16.55 -21.99 -18.57
N PRO A 85 16.65 -21.10 -17.57
CA PRO A 85 17.02 -21.50 -16.22
C PRO A 85 16.15 -22.66 -15.75
N PRO A 86 16.70 -23.66 -15.03
CA PRO A 86 15.92 -24.81 -14.59
C PRO A 86 14.72 -24.43 -13.73
N SER A 87 14.81 -23.33 -12.96
CA SER A 87 13.70 -22.78 -12.18
C SER A 87 12.52 -22.31 -13.06
N GLU A 88 12.81 -21.67 -14.18
CA GLU A 88 11.80 -21.19 -15.13
C GLU A 88 11.15 -22.37 -15.87
N LEU A 89 11.92 -23.41 -16.20
CA LEU A 89 11.38 -24.64 -16.79
C LEU A 89 10.43 -25.37 -15.84
N SER A 90 10.80 -25.51 -14.56
CA SER A 90 9.90 -26.10 -13.55
C SER A 90 8.60 -25.29 -13.44
N ARG A 91 8.71 -23.95 -13.41
CA ARG A 91 7.53 -23.07 -13.39
C ARG A 91 6.64 -23.24 -14.61
N LEU A 92 7.22 -23.37 -15.80
CA LEU A 92 6.45 -23.58 -17.04
C LEU A 92 5.80 -24.96 -17.08
N ALA A 93 6.45 -26.00 -16.55
CA ALA A 93 5.87 -27.33 -16.44
C ALA A 93 4.65 -27.34 -15.51
N ASP A 94 4.65 -26.55 -14.44
CA ASP A 94 3.50 -26.43 -13.53
C ASP A 94 2.25 -25.85 -14.23
N ASN A 95 2.42 -25.08 -15.31
CA ASN A 95 1.29 -24.55 -16.09
C ASN A 95 0.46 -25.65 -16.76
N GLU A 96 1.05 -26.83 -17.04
CA GLU A 96 0.31 -27.96 -17.63
C GLU A 96 -0.88 -28.38 -16.75
N ARG A 97 -0.73 -28.26 -15.43
CA ARG A 97 -1.78 -28.56 -14.44
C ARG A 97 -3.05 -27.71 -14.63
N LEU A 98 -2.91 -26.48 -15.12
CA LEU A 98 -4.05 -25.57 -15.33
C LEU A 98 -4.96 -26.00 -16.49
N PHE A 99 -4.46 -26.85 -17.39
CA PHE A 99 -5.22 -27.37 -18.53
C PHE A 99 -5.96 -28.68 -18.21
N GLU A 100 -5.68 -29.29 -17.07
CA GLU A 100 -6.34 -30.53 -16.64
C GLU A 100 -7.79 -30.27 -16.20
N ARG A 101 -8.73 -30.93 -16.86
CA ARG A 101 -10.15 -30.87 -16.47
C ARG A 101 -10.39 -31.80 -15.28
N ARG A 102 -10.89 -31.26 -14.18
CA ARG A 102 -11.27 -32.07 -13.01
C ARG A 102 -12.39 -33.05 -13.37
N PRO A 103 -12.33 -34.33 -12.93
CA PRO A 103 -13.38 -35.31 -13.22
C PRO A 103 -14.69 -34.92 -12.51
N PRO A 104 -15.85 -35.02 -13.20
CA PRO A 104 -17.11 -34.50 -12.70
C PRO A 104 -17.57 -35.20 -11.42
N GLU A 105 -18.18 -34.46 -10.48
CA GLU A 105 -18.75 -35.04 -9.26
C GLU A 105 -20.04 -35.80 -9.59
N ALA A 106 -20.03 -37.10 -9.28
CA ALA A 106 -21.23 -37.92 -9.27
C ALA A 106 -21.93 -37.74 -7.92
N VAL A 107 -22.97 -36.90 -7.88
CA VAL A 107 -23.81 -36.77 -6.68
C VAL A 107 -24.84 -37.89 -6.73
N THR A 108 -24.72 -38.84 -5.80
CA THR A 108 -25.71 -39.90 -5.59
C THR A 108 -26.71 -39.43 -4.55
N THR A 109 -27.88 -38.97 -4.98
CA THR A 109 -28.99 -38.70 -4.07
C THR A 109 -29.75 -39.99 -3.83
N ILE A 110 -29.83 -40.44 -2.57
CA ILE A 110 -30.65 -41.58 -2.17
C ILE A 110 -31.94 -40.99 -1.58
N GLU A 111 -32.98 -40.93 -2.40
CA GLU A 111 -34.30 -40.53 -1.94
C GLU A 111 -35.04 -41.77 -1.43
N GLN A 112 -35.59 -41.70 -0.21
CA GLN A 112 -36.52 -42.69 0.34
C GLN A 112 -37.92 -42.06 0.42
N PRO A 113 -38.69 -42.05 -0.69
CA PRO A 113 -40.07 -41.58 -0.66
C PRO A 113 -40.99 -42.51 0.14
N ASP A 114 -40.65 -43.80 0.27
CA ASP A 114 -41.39 -44.80 1.07
C ASP A 114 -40.43 -45.64 1.92
N PRO A 115 -40.86 -46.17 3.10
CA PRO A 115 -40.01 -46.98 3.99
C PRO A 115 -39.51 -48.31 3.40
N TYR A 116 -39.98 -48.67 2.20
CA TYR A 116 -39.60 -49.89 1.48
C TYR A 116 -39.02 -49.62 0.08
N THR A 117 -38.84 -48.36 -0.34
CA THR A 117 -38.32 -48.02 -1.68
C THR A 117 -37.24 -46.95 -1.60
N THR A 118 -36.01 -47.35 -1.90
CA THR A 118 -34.86 -46.46 -2.10
C THR A 118 -34.68 -46.20 -3.58
N VAL A 119 -34.80 -44.95 -4.02
CA VAL A 119 -34.41 -44.53 -5.37
C VAL A 119 -33.03 -43.89 -5.27
N THR A 120 -32.02 -44.55 -5.86
CA THR A 120 -30.68 -43.98 -5.99
C THR A 120 -30.56 -43.33 -7.36
N THR A 121 -30.60 -42.00 -7.41
CA THR A 121 -30.37 -41.24 -8.63
C THR A 121 -28.94 -40.69 -8.62
N THR A 122 -28.09 -41.21 -9.50
CA THR A 122 -26.76 -40.65 -9.75
C THR A 122 -26.87 -39.53 -10.77
N ARG A 123 -26.76 -38.27 -10.33
CA ARG A 123 -26.72 -37.11 -11.24
C ARG A 123 -25.28 -36.63 -11.38
N ILE A 124 -24.78 -36.62 -12.61
CA ILE A 124 -23.49 -36.01 -12.93
C ILE A 124 -23.73 -34.50 -12.96
N LYS A 125 -23.26 -33.77 -11.94
CA LYS A 125 -23.32 -32.31 -11.93
C LYS A 125 -22.01 -31.82 -12.56
N PRO A 126 -22.03 -31.19 -13.75
CA PRO A 126 -20.82 -30.54 -14.25
C PRO A 126 -20.42 -29.43 -13.27
N TYR A 127 -19.13 -29.29 -12.99
CA TYR A 127 -18.65 -28.14 -12.22
C TYR A 127 -18.99 -26.87 -13.00
N SER A 128 -19.81 -26.03 -12.39
CA SER A 128 -20.09 -24.68 -12.89
C SER A 128 -19.23 -23.72 -12.10
N ALA A 129 -18.41 -22.93 -12.78
CA ALA A 129 -17.67 -21.85 -12.14
C ALA A 129 -18.68 -20.78 -11.68
N PRO A 130 -18.39 -20.05 -10.59
CA PRO A 130 -19.06 -18.80 -10.31
C PRO A 130 -18.90 -17.84 -11.51
N PRO A 131 -19.91 -17.01 -11.84
CA PRO A 131 -19.75 -15.97 -12.83
C PRO A 131 -18.75 -14.94 -12.30
N TYR A 132 -17.69 -14.68 -13.06
CA TYR A 132 -16.75 -13.59 -12.79
C TYR A 132 -16.34 -12.94 -14.12
N ASP A 133 -15.84 -11.71 -14.05
CA ASP A 133 -15.37 -11.00 -15.25
C ASP A 133 -14.05 -11.62 -15.76
N SER A 134 -14.09 -12.18 -16.96
CA SER A 134 -12.92 -12.86 -17.54
C SER A 134 -11.77 -11.89 -17.72
N VAL A 135 -10.62 -12.24 -17.13
CA VAL A 135 -9.38 -11.45 -17.21
C VAL A 135 -8.90 -11.36 -18.65
N ALA A 136 -9.05 -12.43 -19.43
CA ALA A 136 -8.67 -12.45 -20.83
C ALA A 136 -9.48 -11.46 -21.67
N GLN A 137 -10.78 -11.30 -21.39
CA GLN A 137 -11.62 -10.32 -22.06
C GLN A 137 -11.26 -8.89 -21.65
N GLN A 138 -11.01 -8.65 -20.37
CA GLN A 138 -10.59 -7.33 -19.89
C GLN A 138 -9.21 -6.93 -20.41
N ASN A 139 -8.28 -7.88 -20.53
CA ASN A 139 -6.93 -7.67 -21.04
C ASN A 139 -6.90 -7.16 -22.48
N LEU A 140 -7.91 -7.48 -23.30
CA LEU A 140 -8.05 -6.91 -24.64
C LEU A 140 -8.16 -5.37 -24.59
N TYR A 141 -8.97 -4.86 -23.66
CA TYR A 141 -9.16 -3.42 -23.49
C TYR A 141 -7.93 -2.75 -22.86
N TRP A 142 -7.26 -3.43 -21.92
CA TRP A 142 -5.99 -2.97 -21.37
C TRP A 142 -4.92 -2.89 -22.45
N ALA A 143 -4.80 -3.92 -23.29
CA ALA A 143 -3.81 -3.98 -24.36
C ALA A 143 -4.01 -2.86 -25.39
N TRP A 144 -5.26 -2.52 -25.74
CA TRP A 144 -5.56 -1.35 -26.58
C TRP A 144 -5.05 -0.06 -25.95
N ALA A 145 -5.13 0.05 -24.62
CA ALA A 145 -4.62 1.18 -23.85
C ALA A 145 -3.10 1.27 -23.75
N GLY A 146 -2.38 0.22 -24.10
CA GLY A 146 -0.95 0.07 -23.87
C GLY A 146 -0.59 -0.38 -22.45
N TYR A 147 -1.56 -0.93 -21.71
CA TYR A 147 -1.37 -1.54 -20.39
C TYR A 147 -1.76 -3.02 -20.44
N GLY A 148 -1.53 -3.78 -19.38
CA GLY A 148 -1.96 -5.17 -19.28
C GLY A 148 -0.83 -6.18 -19.37
N VAL A 149 -1.23 -7.44 -19.54
CA VAL A 149 -0.36 -8.61 -19.51
C VAL A 149 -0.35 -9.25 -20.90
N THR A 150 0.62 -10.14 -21.17
CA THR A 150 0.60 -10.95 -22.39
C THR A 150 -0.70 -11.77 -22.47
N GLU A 151 -1.21 -12.00 -23.68
CA GLU A 151 -2.47 -12.74 -23.88
C GLU A 151 -2.39 -14.17 -23.32
N GLU A 152 -1.21 -14.79 -23.41
CA GLU A 152 -0.93 -16.10 -22.85
C GLU A 152 -1.03 -16.11 -21.32
N GLU A 153 -0.40 -15.14 -20.65
CA GLU A 153 -0.50 -15.01 -19.19
C GLU A 153 -1.93 -14.69 -18.75
N ALA A 154 -2.65 -13.82 -19.46
CA ALA A 154 -4.04 -13.50 -19.15
C ALA A 154 -4.96 -14.73 -19.22
N PHE A 155 -4.74 -15.60 -20.20
CA PHE A 155 -5.47 -16.87 -20.30
C PHE A 155 -5.13 -17.84 -19.17
N LEU A 156 -3.85 -17.98 -18.81
CA LEU A 156 -3.43 -18.82 -17.69
C LEU A 156 -4.00 -18.31 -16.37
N LEU A 157 -4.01 -16.99 -16.16
CA LEU A 157 -4.63 -16.35 -14.99
C LEU A 157 -6.11 -16.66 -14.92
N ASP A 158 -6.85 -16.53 -16.01
CA ASP A 158 -8.28 -16.86 -16.07
C ASP A 158 -8.56 -18.31 -15.64
N ARG A 159 -7.74 -19.27 -16.08
CA ARG A 159 -7.84 -20.68 -15.67
C ARG A 159 -7.50 -20.89 -14.19
N SER A 160 -6.49 -20.20 -13.69
CA SER A 160 -6.09 -20.28 -12.29
C SER A 160 -7.16 -19.71 -11.35
N ILE A 161 -7.79 -18.59 -11.74
CA ILE A 161 -8.86 -17.92 -11.00
C ILE A 161 -10.13 -18.77 -11.02
N THR A 162 -10.49 -19.35 -12.17
CA THR A 162 -11.59 -20.32 -12.26
C THR A 162 -11.38 -21.48 -11.27
N THR A 163 -10.17 -22.02 -11.21
CA THR A 163 -9.82 -23.12 -10.31
C THR A 163 -9.94 -22.70 -8.84
N LEU A 164 -9.46 -21.50 -8.49
CA LEU A 164 -9.59 -20.93 -7.15
C LEU A 164 -11.06 -20.75 -6.76
N ALA A 165 -11.83 -20.08 -7.62
CA ALA A 165 -13.24 -19.78 -7.41
C ALA A 165 -14.07 -21.07 -7.22
N MET A 166 -13.75 -22.14 -7.96
CA MET A 166 -14.36 -23.46 -7.76
C MET A 166 -13.93 -24.14 -6.46
N LYS A 167 -12.62 -24.11 -6.12
CA LYS A 167 -12.07 -24.78 -4.93
C LYS A 167 -12.63 -24.18 -3.64
N LYS A 168 -12.76 -22.86 -3.60
CA LYS A 168 -13.12 -22.09 -2.40
C LYS A 168 -14.57 -21.56 -2.43
N LYS A 169 -15.32 -21.79 -3.53
CA LYS A 169 -16.70 -21.29 -3.74
C LYS A 169 -16.81 -19.78 -3.49
N LEU A 170 -15.89 -19.02 -4.08
CA LEU A 170 -15.82 -17.56 -3.88
C LEU A 170 -16.96 -16.84 -4.61
N GLY A 171 -17.50 -15.81 -3.95
CA GLY A 171 -18.39 -14.81 -4.56
C GLY A 171 -17.61 -13.59 -5.05
N GLU A 172 -18.15 -12.90 -6.07
CA GLU A 172 -17.65 -11.62 -6.60
C GLU A 172 -16.13 -11.56 -6.82
N VAL A 173 -15.62 -12.49 -7.61
CA VAL A 173 -14.18 -12.56 -7.90
C VAL A 173 -13.80 -11.50 -8.93
N ARG A 174 -12.84 -10.63 -8.61
CA ARG A 174 -12.30 -9.60 -9.51
C ARG A 174 -10.78 -9.65 -9.52
N PHE A 175 -10.19 -9.54 -10.71
CA PHE A 175 -8.75 -9.36 -10.83
C PHE A 175 -8.37 -7.93 -10.43
N PHE A 176 -7.58 -7.78 -9.36
CA PHE A 176 -7.18 -6.48 -8.85
C PHE A 176 -6.00 -5.92 -9.66
N GLY A 177 -5.03 -6.78 -9.98
CA GLY A 177 -3.84 -6.33 -10.69
C GLY A 177 -2.58 -7.16 -10.44
N LYS A 178 -1.45 -6.57 -10.82
CA LYS A 178 -0.11 -7.13 -10.64
C LYS A 178 0.77 -6.13 -9.89
N ILE A 179 1.37 -6.59 -8.79
CA ILE A 179 2.32 -5.83 -7.98
C ILE A 179 3.73 -6.33 -8.28
N PHE A 180 4.62 -5.42 -8.67
CA PHE A 180 6.00 -5.74 -9.00
C PHE A 180 6.85 -5.86 -7.73
N GLY A 181 7.63 -6.94 -7.66
CA GLY A 181 8.61 -7.16 -6.61
C GLY A 181 10.02 -7.28 -7.16
N THR A 182 11.01 -7.22 -6.27
CA THR A 182 12.44 -7.27 -6.66
C THR A 182 12.91 -8.67 -7.06
N LYS A 183 12.37 -9.73 -6.43
CA LYS A 183 12.69 -11.13 -6.76
C LYS A 183 11.55 -11.83 -7.50
N GLY A 184 10.31 -11.43 -7.25
CA GLY A 184 9.13 -12.00 -7.90
C GLY A 184 7.93 -11.06 -7.79
N ASP A 185 7.02 -11.18 -8.75
CA ASP A 185 5.81 -10.38 -8.81
C ASP A 185 4.64 -11.06 -8.09
N TYR A 186 3.63 -10.28 -7.72
CA TYR A 186 2.38 -10.76 -7.14
C TYR A 186 1.21 -10.47 -8.06
N TYR A 187 0.47 -11.51 -8.43
CA TYR A 187 -0.85 -11.38 -9.05
C TYR A 187 -1.89 -11.39 -7.93
N VAL A 188 -2.80 -10.42 -7.96
CA VAL A 188 -3.77 -10.19 -6.88
C VAL A 188 -5.19 -10.28 -7.40
N VAL A 189 -6.02 -10.99 -6.66
CA VAL A 189 -7.46 -11.14 -6.91
C VAL A 189 -8.19 -10.72 -5.65
N SER A 190 -9.19 -9.86 -5.80
CA SER A 190 -10.15 -9.57 -4.74
C SER A 190 -11.36 -10.49 -4.87
N SER A 191 -11.90 -10.89 -3.73
CA SER A 191 -13.20 -11.57 -3.63
C SER A 191 -14.01 -10.93 -2.51
N GLN A 192 -15.31 -11.23 -2.48
CA GLN A 192 -16.09 -11.14 -1.26
C GLN A 192 -15.33 -11.81 -0.10
N ARG A 193 -15.46 -11.26 1.11
CA ARG A 193 -14.78 -11.80 2.29
C ARG A 193 -15.01 -13.32 2.40
N TYR A 194 -13.91 -14.05 2.39
CA TYR A 194 -13.90 -15.50 2.51
C TYR A 194 -13.70 -15.89 3.97
N LEU A 195 -14.61 -16.70 4.51
CA LEU A 195 -14.45 -17.33 5.83
C LEU A 195 -14.07 -18.80 5.61
N GLU A 196 -13.13 -19.29 6.41
CA GLU A 196 -12.80 -20.70 6.42
C GLU A 196 -13.97 -21.53 7.00
N GLU A 197 -14.10 -22.79 6.58
CA GLU A 197 -15.14 -23.70 7.09
C GLU A 197 -14.97 -23.90 8.61
N GLY A 198 -15.71 -23.14 9.42
CA GLY A 198 -15.69 -23.19 10.89
C GLY A 198 -15.41 -21.85 11.57
N GLU A 199 -15.00 -20.83 10.83
CA GLU A 199 -14.85 -19.46 11.35
C GLU A 199 -16.21 -18.75 11.30
N LYS A 200 -16.62 -18.16 12.43
CA LYS A 200 -17.83 -17.34 12.53
C LYS A 200 -17.41 -15.97 13.04
N VAL A 201 -17.72 -14.93 12.27
CA VAL A 201 -17.57 -13.55 12.69
C VAL A 201 -18.90 -13.12 13.29
N TYR A 202 -18.89 -12.79 14.56
CA TYR A 202 -20.04 -12.26 15.27
C TYR A 202 -19.96 -10.74 15.29
N GLU A 203 -21.11 -10.07 15.23
CA GLU A 203 -21.16 -8.64 15.53
C GLU A 203 -20.76 -8.42 17.00
N GLU A 204 -19.81 -7.52 17.23
CA GLU A 204 -19.37 -7.17 18.57
C GLU A 204 -20.49 -6.40 19.30
N VAL A 205 -21.36 -7.13 19.99
CA VAL A 205 -22.27 -6.53 20.97
C VAL A 205 -21.49 -6.38 22.28
N ASN A 206 -21.00 -5.17 22.55
CA ASN A 206 -20.37 -4.82 23.83
C ASN A 206 -21.33 -5.14 24.98
N THR A 207 -21.10 -6.27 25.66
CA THR A 207 -21.97 -6.80 26.74
C THR A 207 -21.29 -6.81 28.11
N MET A 208 -20.07 -6.27 28.22
CA MET A 208 -19.40 -6.12 29.52
C MET A 208 -19.74 -4.75 30.13
N PRO A 209 -20.11 -4.69 31.43
CA PRO A 209 -20.06 -3.44 32.19
C PRO A 209 -18.64 -2.88 32.12
N ARG A 210 -18.52 -1.59 31.79
CA ARG A 210 -17.22 -0.92 31.61
C ARG A 210 -16.38 -1.08 32.89
N PRO A 211 -15.14 -1.59 32.82
CA PRO A 211 -14.23 -1.46 33.94
C PRO A 211 -13.86 0.03 34.09
N ALA A 212 -13.89 0.57 35.31
CA ALA A 212 -13.40 1.91 35.60
C ALA A 212 -11.94 2.02 35.15
N ARG A 213 -11.69 2.72 34.04
CA ARG A 213 -10.34 2.90 33.47
C ARG A 213 -9.80 4.26 33.89
N ARG A 214 -8.62 4.25 34.52
CA ARG A 214 -7.70 5.40 34.48
C ARG A 214 -7.37 5.68 33.00
N LYS A 215 -7.34 6.96 32.60
CA LYS A 215 -6.98 7.44 31.25
C LYS A 215 -5.78 6.66 30.71
N LEU A 216 -6.05 5.68 29.85
CA LEU A 216 -5.06 4.90 29.11
C LEU A 216 -5.57 4.91 27.68
N GLU A 217 -4.82 5.49 26.76
CA GLU A 217 -5.15 5.53 25.34
C GLU A 217 -5.50 4.11 24.88
N VAL A 218 -6.78 3.92 24.52
CA VAL A 218 -7.25 2.64 24.03
C VAL A 218 -6.81 2.55 22.57
N PRO A 219 -5.99 1.56 22.19
CA PRO A 219 -5.59 1.41 20.81
C PRO A 219 -6.84 1.29 19.92
N VAL A 220 -6.85 1.99 18.79
CA VAL A 220 -7.98 2.03 17.84
C VAL A 220 -8.49 0.61 17.58
N GLN A 221 -9.78 0.39 17.89
CA GLN A 221 -10.40 -0.92 17.78
C GLN A 221 -10.33 -1.44 16.33
N PRO A 222 -9.98 -2.71 16.11
CA PRO A 222 -9.95 -3.29 14.78
C PRO A 222 -11.36 -3.34 14.18
N GLU A 223 -11.48 -3.07 12.88
CA GLU A 223 -12.77 -3.22 12.19
C GLU A 223 -13.13 -4.71 12.09
N PRO A 224 -14.36 -5.10 12.47
CA PRO A 224 -14.79 -6.49 12.41
C PRO A 224 -14.82 -6.98 10.97
N GLY A 225 -14.72 -8.30 10.80
CA GLY A 225 -14.86 -8.91 9.49
C GLY A 225 -16.19 -8.52 8.85
N PHE A 226 -16.17 -8.27 7.53
CA PHE A 226 -17.29 -7.78 6.70
C PHE A 226 -17.56 -6.27 6.73
N VAL A 227 -16.97 -5.53 7.67
CA VAL A 227 -17.15 -4.07 7.78
C VAL A 227 -15.91 -3.33 7.29
N GLY A 228 -16.12 -2.19 6.65
CA GLY A 228 -15.07 -1.27 6.20
C GLY A 228 -14.00 -1.95 5.34
N VAL A 229 -12.75 -1.85 5.79
CA VAL A 229 -11.56 -2.30 5.04
C VAL A 229 -11.48 -3.83 4.94
N ASN A 230 -12.10 -4.56 5.87
CA ASN A 230 -12.09 -6.03 5.94
C ASN A 230 -13.29 -6.69 5.24
N ARG A 231 -14.06 -5.92 4.46
CA ARG A 231 -15.16 -6.41 3.60
C ARG A 231 -14.69 -7.27 2.43
N LEU A 232 -13.50 -7.00 1.90
CA LEU A 232 -12.92 -7.73 0.77
C LEU A 232 -11.75 -8.61 1.23
N SER A 233 -11.70 -9.84 0.71
CA SER A 233 -10.54 -10.73 0.87
C SER A 233 -9.64 -10.63 -0.35
N PHE A 234 -8.33 -10.55 -0.11
CA PHE A 234 -7.33 -10.51 -1.16
C PHE A 234 -6.57 -11.84 -1.24
N TRP A 235 -6.49 -12.38 -2.44
CA TRP A 235 -5.75 -13.59 -2.78
C TRP A 235 -4.54 -13.23 -3.62
N VAL A 236 -3.40 -13.81 -3.29
CA VAL A 236 -2.13 -13.52 -3.95
C VAL A 236 -1.49 -14.79 -4.48
N THR A 237 -0.93 -14.72 -5.67
CA THR A 237 -0.07 -15.77 -6.23
C THR A 237 1.17 -15.16 -6.90
N SER A 238 2.31 -15.85 -6.84
CA SER A 238 3.52 -15.43 -7.55
C SER A 238 3.45 -15.75 -9.04
N HIS A 239 2.80 -16.87 -9.39
CA HIS A 239 2.69 -17.38 -10.75
C HIS A 239 1.30 -17.96 -11.00
N PRO A 240 0.77 -17.93 -12.23
CA PRO A 240 -0.58 -18.44 -12.51
C PRO A 240 -0.81 -19.89 -12.07
N ALA A 241 0.20 -20.76 -12.14
CA ALA A 241 0.09 -22.16 -11.73
C ALA A 241 0.30 -22.41 -10.23
N ALA A 242 0.85 -21.44 -9.50
CA ALA A 242 1.09 -21.57 -8.06
C ALA A 242 -0.23 -21.48 -7.27
N GLU A 243 -0.22 -22.04 -6.06
CA GLU A 243 -1.38 -21.97 -5.18
C GLU A 243 -1.61 -20.53 -4.69
N TRP A 244 -2.87 -20.10 -4.78
CA TRP A 244 -3.33 -18.83 -4.25
C TRP A 244 -3.32 -18.82 -2.72
N LYS A 245 -2.63 -17.84 -2.15
CA LYS A 245 -2.56 -17.61 -0.71
C LYS A 245 -3.50 -16.47 -0.32
N LEU A 246 -4.32 -16.70 0.71
CA LEU A 246 -5.16 -15.67 1.31
C LEU A 246 -4.29 -14.72 2.14
N LEU A 247 -4.49 -13.41 1.99
CA LEU A 247 -3.88 -12.42 2.86
C LEU A 247 -4.67 -12.28 4.18
N PRO A 248 -3.99 -12.01 5.31
CA PRO A 248 -4.65 -11.78 6.58
C PRO A 248 -5.49 -10.50 6.55
N ASP A 249 -6.38 -10.39 7.53
CA ASP A 249 -7.09 -9.13 7.77
C ASP A 249 -6.16 -8.05 8.32
N VAL A 250 -6.58 -6.81 8.12
CA VAL A 250 -5.77 -5.63 8.47
C VAL A 250 -6.39 -4.90 9.66
N THR A 251 -5.53 -4.38 10.54
CA THR A 251 -5.94 -3.48 11.62
C THR A 251 -5.68 -2.02 11.25
N PRO A 252 -6.43 -1.06 11.82
CA PRO A 252 -6.21 0.37 11.56
C PRO A 252 -4.77 0.81 11.87
N GLN A 253 -4.17 0.29 12.95
CA GLN A 253 -2.78 0.53 13.32
C GLN A 253 -1.79 0.13 12.20
N GLN A 254 -2.02 -1.03 11.56
CA GLN A 254 -1.19 -1.48 10.44
C GLN A 254 -1.31 -0.55 9.23
N ILE A 255 -2.50 0.01 9.00
CA ILE A 255 -2.73 0.98 7.91
C ILE A 255 -2.00 2.28 8.20
N VAL A 256 -2.10 2.81 9.42
CA VAL A 256 -1.38 4.02 9.86
C VAL A 256 0.12 3.82 9.77
N ALA A 257 0.65 2.70 10.28
CA ALA A 257 2.07 2.35 10.15
C ALA A 257 2.49 2.23 8.67
N GLY A 258 1.65 1.61 7.84
CA GLY A 258 1.86 1.47 6.40
C GLY A 258 1.89 2.79 5.62
N ARG A 259 1.24 3.85 6.14
CA ARG A 259 1.29 5.20 5.54
C ARG A 259 2.64 5.87 5.72
N ARG A 260 3.31 5.60 6.85
CA ARG A 260 4.61 6.19 7.22
C ARG A 260 5.80 5.52 6.55
N ILE A 261 5.59 4.38 5.88
CA ILE A 261 6.67 3.61 5.25
C ILE A 261 6.56 3.58 3.72
N LYS A 262 7.71 3.61 3.05
CA LYS A 262 7.83 3.50 1.60
C LYS A 262 8.88 2.46 1.23
N ARG A 263 8.44 1.22 1.01
CA ARG A 263 9.31 0.08 0.68
C ARG A 263 8.81 -0.67 -0.55
N LEU A 264 9.76 -1.13 -1.36
CA LEU A 264 9.51 -2.02 -2.50
C LEU A 264 9.30 -3.45 -2.00
N PHE A 265 8.42 -4.17 -2.68
CA PHE A 265 8.13 -5.58 -2.38
C PHE A 265 9.29 -6.49 -2.80
N THR A 266 9.52 -7.55 -2.04
CA THR A 266 10.54 -8.55 -2.36
C THR A 266 9.99 -9.66 -3.25
N GLY A 267 8.71 -10.01 -3.11
CA GLY A 267 8.14 -11.19 -3.76
C GLY A 267 8.05 -12.41 -2.83
N ASP A 268 8.48 -12.29 -1.57
CA ASP A 268 8.26 -13.27 -0.51
C ASP A 268 7.33 -12.72 0.59
N LEU A 269 6.20 -13.38 0.79
CA LEU A 269 5.16 -12.95 1.74
C LEU A 269 5.62 -12.98 3.21
N ASN A 270 6.65 -13.78 3.52
CA ASN A 270 7.17 -13.93 4.87
C ASN A 270 8.38 -13.02 5.16
N ALA A 271 8.81 -12.20 4.20
CA ALA A 271 9.93 -11.30 4.42
C ALA A 271 9.56 -10.23 5.47
N ALA A 272 10.50 -9.94 6.38
CA ALA A 272 10.36 -8.85 7.34
C ALA A 272 10.64 -7.50 6.65
N ILE A 273 9.85 -6.48 7.00
CA ILE A 273 10.05 -5.13 6.46
C ILE A 273 10.91 -4.33 7.41
N ILE A 274 12.14 -4.07 6.97
CA ILE A 274 13.07 -3.23 7.71
C ILE A 274 12.76 -1.78 7.35
N SER A 275 12.16 -1.02 8.26
CA SER A 275 11.86 0.40 8.10
C SER A 275 12.12 1.19 9.39
N SER A 276 12.22 2.51 9.25
CA SER A 276 12.16 3.48 10.34
C SER A 276 10.99 4.42 9.95
N PRO A 277 9.85 4.39 10.64
CA PRO A 277 9.55 3.68 11.89
C PRO A 277 9.56 2.15 11.75
N PRO A 278 9.80 1.40 12.83
CA PRO A 278 9.78 -0.06 12.80
C PRO A 278 8.40 -0.57 12.39
N PHE A 279 8.36 -1.45 11.39
CA PHE A 279 7.15 -2.15 10.99
C PHE A 279 7.23 -3.58 11.55
N GLU A 280 6.38 -3.88 12.53
CA GLU A 280 6.46 -5.12 13.32
C GLU A 280 5.96 -6.36 12.58
N TRP A 281 5.40 -6.17 11.38
CA TRP A 281 4.72 -7.22 10.63
C TRP A 281 5.47 -7.62 9.34
N ASN A 282 5.03 -8.73 8.76
CA ASN A 282 5.62 -9.29 7.53
C ASN A 282 5.13 -8.57 6.26
N GLU A 283 5.76 -8.87 5.13
CA GLU A 283 5.40 -8.37 3.80
C GLU A 283 3.95 -8.70 3.41
N ALA A 284 3.40 -9.84 3.85
CA ALA A 284 1.98 -10.17 3.63
C ALA A 284 1.01 -9.10 4.18
N ILE A 285 1.26 -8.61 5.39
CA ILE A 285 0.43 -7.59 6.05
C ILE A 285 0.62 -6.24 5.37
N TYR A 286 1.86 -5.88 5.03
CA TYR A 286 2.12 -4.65 4.28
C TYR A 286 1.50 -4.65 2.88
N LEU A 287 1.54 -5.80 2.19
CA LEU A 287 0.87 -5.97 0.91
C LEU A 287 -0.64 -5.79 1.05
N ARG A 288 -1.25 -6.40 2.08
CA ARG A 288 -2.67 -6.21 2.40
C ARG A 288 -3.01 -4.74 2.67
N VAL A 289 -2.18 -4.04 3.45
CA VAL A 289 -2.35 -2.61 3.75
C VAL A 289 -2.28 -1.78 2.47
N GLN A 290 -1.29 -2.00 1.61
CA GLN A 290 -1.17 -1.25 0.35
C GLN A 290 -2.33 -1.56 -0.60
N LEU A 291 -2.80 -2.80 -0.66
CA LEU A 291 -3.98 -3.17 -1.44
C LEU A 291 -5.24 -2.44 -0.96
N SER A 292 -5.48 -2.33 0.35
CA SER A 292 -6.59 -1.53 0.90
C SER A 292 -6.50 -0.06 0.50
N ARG A 293 -5.30 0.52 0.59
CA ARG A 293 -5.06 1.94 0.26
C ARG A 293 -5.22 2.22 -1.23
N ILE A 294 -4.81 1.28 -2.08
CA ILE A 294 -5.00 1.38 -3.52
C ILE A 294 -6.49 1.17 -3.86
N ALA A 295 -7.16 0.19 -3.26
CA ALA A 295 -8.58 -0.07 -3.51
C ALA A 295 -9.43 1.17 -3.20
N SER A 296 -9.32 1.71 -1.98
CA SER A 296 -10.03 2.92 -1.56
C SER A 296 -9.73 4.14 -2.42
N GLY A 297 -8.48 4.33 -2.86
CA GLY A 297 -8.08 5.53 -3.61
C GLY A 297 -8.12 5.41 -5.13
N THR A 298 -8.42 4.23 -5.69
CA THR A 298 -8.34 4.02 -7.15
C THR A 298 -9.50 3.27 -7.77
N TYR A 299 -10.39 2.70 -6.96
CA TYR A 299 -11.55 2.01 -7.47
C TYR A 299 -12.63 3.02 -7.85
N ILE A 300 -12.67 3.35 -9.15
CA ILE A 300 -13.57 4.35 -9.72
C ILE A 300 -14.50 3.70 -10.76
N ALA A 301 -15.68 4.27 -10.92
CA ALA A 301 -16.66 3.82 -11.90
C ALA A 301 -17.24 5.02 -12.65
N PRO A 302 -17.76 4.82 -13.88
CA PRO A 302 -18.51 5.87 -14.56
C PRO A 302 -19.79 6.21 -13.77
N LEU A 303 -20.14 7.48 -13.72
CA LEU A 303 -21.31 7.99 -13.01
C LEU A 303 -22.59 7.25 -13.44
N GLY A 304 -23.34 6.73 -12.46
CA GLY A 304 -24.59 5.99 -12.67
C GLY A 304 -24.42 4.52 -13.08
N ALA A 305 -23.19 3.99 -13.16
CA ALA A 305 -22.96 2.57 -13.41
C ALA A 305 -23.10 1.69 -12.16
N LEU A 306 -22.91 2.31 -10.99
CA LEU A 306 -23.03 1.69 -9.69
C LEU A 306 -24.07 2.46 -8.88
N GLU A 307 -24.82 1.73 -8.07
CA GLU A 307 -25.76 2.24 -7.08
C GLU A 307 -25.43 1.64 -5.71
N GLU A 308 -25.77 2.36 -4.65
CA GLU A 308 -25.82 1.77 -3.31
C GLU A 308 -26.96 0.74 -3.28
N PRO A 309 -26.72 -0.47 -2.74
CA PRO A 309 -27.80 -1.44 -2.60
C PRO A 309 -28.87 -0.85 -1.67
N GLU A 310 -30.14 -0.89 -2.07
CA GLU A 310 -31.24 -0.52 -1.18
C GLU A 310 -31.18 -1.43 0.06
N GLU A 311 -31.24 -0.82 1.25
CA GLU A 311 -31.36 -1.58 2.49
C GLU A 311 -32.73 -2.26 2.49
N ASP A 312 -32.75 -3.57 2.24
CA ASP A 312 -33.97 -4.37 2.31
C ASP A 312 -34.53 -4.28 3.74
N ALA A 313 -35.53 -3.42 3.94
CA ALA A 313 -36.27 -3.25 5.21
C ALA A 313 -36.97 -4.54 5.69
N GLU A 314 -36.99 -5.59 4.86
CA GLU A 314 -37.57 -6.90 5.19
C GLU A 314 -36.77 -7.67 6.26
N GLU A 315 -35.50 -7.36 6.52
CA GLU A 315 -34.75 -7.98 7.65
C GLU A 315 -34.98 -7.28 9.00
N GLU A 316 -35.52 -6.05 9.02
CA GLU A 316 -35.91 -5.35 10.27
C GLU A 316 -37.28 -5.84 10.79
N GLU A 317 -38.14 -6.41 9.94
CA GLU A 317 -39.46 -6.93 10.38
C GLU A 317 -39.37 -8.26 11.17
N ASP A 318 -38.23 -8.95 11.16
CA ASP A 318 -38.00 -10.13 12.00
C ASP A 318 -37.60 -9.77 13.46
N ASP A 319 -37.39 -8.48 13.79
CA ASP A 319 -36.85 -8.01 15.08
C ASP A 319 -37.92 -7.82 16.19
N ASP A 320 -39.22 -7.96 15.92
CA ASP A 320 -40.29 -7.66 16.91
C ASP A 320 -40.88 -8.89 17.65
N GLU A 321 -40.54 -10.15 17.29
CA GLU A 321 -41.25 -11.34 17.82
C GLU A 321 -40.57 -12.13 18.95
N ASP A 322 -39.38 -11.77 19.44
CA ASP A 322 -38.68 -12.59 20.46
C ASP A 322 -38.22 -11.81 21.72
N GLU A 323 -39.13 -11.05 22.35
CA GLU A 323 -39.01 -10.67 23.77
C GLU A 323 -39.24 -11.89 24.69
N GLY A 324 -38.25 -12.79 24.74
CA GLY A 324 -38.36 -14.06 25.46
C GLY A 324 -37.05 -14.57 26.07
N ALA A 325 -36.49 -13.84 27.04
CA ALA A 325 -35.57 -14.30 28.11
C ALA A 325 -34.73 -15.59 27.88
N ASN A 326 -34.09 -15.74 26.73
CA ASN A 326 -33.08 -16.77 26.47
C ASN A 326 -31.90 -16.08 25.80
N ALA A 327 -30.71 -16.25 26.39
CA ALA A 327 -29.41 -15.71 25.98
C ALA A 327 -29.38 -15.13 24.56
N ARG A 328 -29.24 -13.80 24.43
CA ARG A 328 -29.02 -13.07 23.17
C ARG A 328 -27.99 -13.84 22.35
N LYS A 329 -28.43 -14.58 21.34
CA LYS A 329 -27.50 -15.25 20.42
C LYS A 329 -26.81 -14.13 19.65
N LEU A 330 -25.48 -14.11 19.70
CA LEU A 330 -24.68 -13.17 18.92
C LEU A 330 -25.11 -13.23 17.44
N LYS A 331 -25.53 -12.08 16.87
CA LYS A 331 -25.91 -11.97 15.46
C LYS A 331 -24.65 -12.25 14.62
N GLU A 332 -24.73 -13.18 13.66
CA GLU A 332 -23.62 -13.50 12.75
C GLU A 332 -23.53 -12.41 11.68
N ALA A 333 -22.35 -11.80 11.51
CA ALA A 333 -22.15 -10.71 10.55
C ALA A 333 -22.34 -11.23 9.11
N LYS A 334 -23.24 -10.60 8.35
CA LYS A 334 -23.51 -10.90 6.94
C LYS A 334 -22.70 -9.98 6.03
N TYR A 335 -22.19 -10.49 4.90
CA TYR A 335 -21.57 -9.64 3.88
C TYR A 335 -22.62 -8.76 3.20
N ARG A 336 -22.37 -7.45 3.18
CA ARG A 336 -23.11 -6.47 2.40
C ARG A 336 -22.16 -5.82 1.39
N PRO A 337 -22.41 -5.91 0.07
CA PRO A 337 -21.61 -5.20 -0.91
C PRO A 337 -21.82 -3.69 -0.74
N LEU A 338 -20.78 -2.87 -0.98
CA LEU A 338 -20.91 -1.41 -0.89
C LEU A 338 -21.65 -0.81 -2.09
N THR A 339 -21.48 -1.43 -3.26
CA THR A 339 -22.03 -0.95 -4.53
C THR A 339 -22.54 -2.11 -5.37
N GLN A 340 -23.68 -1.95 -6.05
CA GLN A 340 -24.23 -2.91 -7.00
C GLN A 340 -24.22 -2.34 -8.43
N VAL A 341 -24.02 -3.19 -9.43
CA VAL A 341 -24.06 -2.79 -10.85
C VAL A 341 -25.51 -2.55 -11.30
N VAL A 342 -25.80 -1.33 -11.75
CA VAL A 342 -27.12 -0.93 -12.23
C VAL A 342 -27.48 -1.73 -13.49
N LYS A 343 -28.55 -2.52 -13.43
CA LYS A 343 -29.03 -3.33 -14.56
C LYS A 343 -29.62 -2.41 -15.63
N GLY A 344 -28.86 -2.18 -16.69
CA GLY A 344 -29.29 -1.36 -17.83
C GLY A 344 -28.43 -0.13 -18.10
N PHE A 345 -27.36 0.07 -17.33
CA PHE A 345 -26.37 1.10 -17.64
C PHE A 345 -25.81 0.91 -19.06
N ALA A 346 -25.75 2.00 -19.83
CA ALA A 346 -25.28 2.01 -21.22
C ALA A 346 -25.99 1.00 -22.16
N SER A 347 -27.28 0.75 -21.93
CA SER A 347 -28.09 -0.13 -22.80
C SER A 347 -28.30 0.41 -24.21
N GLU A 348 -28.20 1.72 -24.39
CA GLU A 348 -28.33 2.37 -25.69
C GLU A 348 -27.11 2.06 -26.57
N GLU A 349 -27.33 1.37 -27.69
CA GLU A 349 -26.27 0.83 -28.55
C GLU A 349 -25.40 1.88 -29.25
N ASP A 350 -25.71 3.17 -29.11
CA ASP A 350 -25.08 4.29 -29.83
C ASP A 350 -24.40 5.35 -28.94
N LEU A 351 -24.30 5.11 -27.61
CA LEU A 351 -23.58 6.04 -26.73
C LEU A 351 -22.08 6.08 -27.09
N ASP A 352 -21.59 7.30 -27.39
CA ASP A 352 -20.18 7.49 -27.67
C ASP A 352 -19.39 7.51 -26.37
N VAL A 353 -18.41 6.60 -26.26
CA VAL A 353 -17.54 6.46 -25.09
C VAL A 353 -16.80 7.77 -24.76
N ALA A 354 -16.66 8.68 -25.72
CA ALA A 354 -16.07 10.00 -25.51
C ALA A 354 -16.76 10.86 -24.43
N GLN A 355 -18.00 10.56 -24.02
CA GLN A 355 -18.66 11.30 -22.93
C GLN A 355 -17.92 11.15 -21.59
N TRP A 356 -17.35 9.97 -21.33
CA TRP A 356 -16.55 9.69 -20.12
C TRP A 356 -15.12 10.23 -20.21
N ALA A 357 -14.80 11.02 -21.25
CA ALA A 357 -13.50 11.70 -21.34
C ALA A 357 -13.36 12.84 -20.33
N LYS A 358 -14.47 13.32 -19.75
CA LYS A 358 -14.49 14.33 -18.69
C LYS A 358 -14.33 13.67 -17.31
N LEU A 359 -13.57 14.32 -16.43
CA LEU A 359 -13.35 13.83 -15.07
C LEU A 359 -14.64 13.78 -14.24
N ASP A 360 -15.56 14.72 -14.45
CA ASP A 360 -16.86 14.80 -13.74
C ASP A 360 -17.77 13.58 -13.95
N GLN A 361 -17.47 12.73 -14.94
CA GLN A 361 -18.27 11.54 -15.26
C GLN A 361 -17.75 10.28 -14.55
N TRP A 362 -16.83 10.44 -13.59
CA TRP A 362 -16.23 9.36 -12.83
C TRP A 362 -16.37 9.64 -11.34
N VAL A 363 -16.71 8.59 -10.61
CA VAL A 363 -16.98 8.63 -9.18
C VAL A 363 -16.22 7.53 -8.46
N HIS A 364 -15.83 7.77 -7.21
CA HIS A 364 -15.26 6.75 -6.34
C HIS A 364 -16.33 5.72 -5.95
N ALA A 365 -15.97 4.44 -6.04
CA ALA A 365 -16.89 3.32 -5.80
C ALA A 365 -16.49 2.47 -4.58
N GLU A 366 -15.42 2.84 -3.88
CA GLU A 366 -15.04 2.33 -2.57
C GLU A 366 -15.06 3.48 -1.56
N GLY A 367 -15.24 3.18 -0.27
CA GLY A 367 -15.20 4.19 0.78
C GLY A 367 -13.78 4.68 1.07
N TYR A 368 -13.70 5.92 1.53
CA TYR A 368 -12.46 6.56 1.92
C TYR A 368 -11.89 5.96 3.22
N ILE A 369 -10.58 5.86 3.33
CA ILE A 369 -9.92 5.44 4.58
C ILE A 369 -9.40 6.69 5.30
N TYR A 370 -10.00 7.02 6.44
CA TYR A 370 -9.72 8.16 7.31
C TYR A 370 -8.28 8.19 7.87
N ALA A 371 -7.85 9.29 8.48
CA ALA A 371 -6.53 9.45 9.11
C ALA A 371 -6.22 8.32 10.11
N ASN A 372 -7.22 7.93 10.90
CA ASN A 372 -7.20 6.86 11.89
C ASN A 372 -7.01 5.44 11.32
N GLY A 373 -7.06 5.28 9.98
CA GLY A 373 -6.88 4.00 9.30
C GLY A 373 -8.15 3.15 9.19
N ARG A 374 -9.31 3.68 9.57
CA ARG A 374 -10.64 3.05 9.42
C ARG A 374 -11.37 3.60 8.20
N GLN A 375 -12.38 2.86 7.73
CA GLN A 375 -13.32 3.32 6.71
C GLN A 375 -14.67 3.70 7.32
N THR A 376 -14.93 3.26 8.55
CA THR A 376 -16.12 3.61 9.36
C THR A 376 -15.74 4.57 10.48
N LYS A 377 -16.62 5.52 10.84
CA LYS A 377 -16.43 6.36 12.04
C LYS A 377 -16.27 5.43 13.25
N VAL A 378 -15.43 5.84 14.20
CA VAL A 378 -15.38 5.14 15.49
C VAL A 378 -16.77 5.26 16.09
N PRO A 379 -17.43 4.13 16.46
CA PRO A 379 -18.75 4.23 17.08
C PRO A 379 -18.65 5.18 18.25
N GLU A 380 -19.51 6.20 18.27
CA GLU A 380 -19.60 7.12 19.40
C GLU A 380 -19.76 6.27 20.65
N LYS A 381 -18.83 6.46 21.58
CA LYS A 381 -18.91 5.82 22.88
C LYS A 381 -20.18 6.40 23.49
N LEU A 382 -21.25 5.62 23.59
CA LEU A 382 -22.45 6.00 24.33
C LEU A 382 -22.04 6.18 25.79
N GLU A 383 -21.55 7.35 26.16
CA GLU A 383 -21.33 7.70 27.56
C GLU A 383 -22.72 7.82 28.18
N ASP A 384 -22.93 7.13 29.30
CA ASP A 384 -24.19 7.26 30.01
C ASP A 384 -24.31 8.74 30.46
N GLU A 385 -25.50 9.35 30.42
CA GLU A 385 -25.72 10.77 30.77
C GLU A 385 -25.12 11.16 32.14
N GLU A 386 -24.96 10.17 33.05
CA GLU A 386 -24.30 10.34 34.36
C GLU A 386 -22.76 10.41 34.28
N GLU A 387 -22.10 9.73 33.33
CA GLU A 387 -20.65 9.82 33.08
C GLU A 387 -20.28 11.12 32.32
N GLU A 388 -21.18 11.64 31.49
CA GLU A 388 -21.02 12.90 30.75
C GLU A 388 -21.01 14.10 31.71
N GLU A 389 -21.92 14.13 32.70
CA GLU A 389 -21.93 15.15 33.75
C GLU A 389 -20.67 15.07 34.65
N GLU A 390 -20.18 13.87 35.01
CA GLU A 390 -18.94 13.70 35.77
C GLU A 390 -17.69 14.08 34.96
N ALA A 391 -17.68 13.80 33.65
CA ALA A 391 -16.59 14.17 32.74
C ALA A 391 -16.53 15.68 32.50
N GLU A 392 -17.68 16.36 32.33
CA GLU A 392 -17.77 17.82 32.24
C GLU A 392 -17.37 18.50 33.56
N GLU A 393 -17.71 17.94 34.72
CA GLU A 393 -17.27 18.47 36.03
C GLU A 393 -15.75 18.31 36.23
N LEU A 394 -15.18 17.19 35.79
CA LEU A 394 -13.73 16.95 35.82
C LEU A 394 -12.97 17.79 34.79
N GLN A 395 -13.54 18.05 33.61
CA GLN A 395 -12.99 18.98 32.63
C GLN A 395 -13.03 20.42 33.14
N ARG A 396 -14.11 20.85 33.82
CA ARG A 396 -14.16 22.16 34.47
C ARG A 396 -13.16 22.33 35.61
N GLN A 397 -12.85 21.24 36.32
CA GLN A 397 -11.79 21.26 37.35
C GLN A 397 -10.38 21.22 36.74
N GLN A 398 -10.16 20.55 35.60
CA GLN A 398 -8.87 20.51 34.90
C GLN A 398 -8.60 21.80 34.10
N GLN A 399 -9.63 22.44 33.54
CA GLN A 399 -9.54 23.76 32.88
C GLN A 399 -9.16 24.91 33.84
N GLN A 400 -9.16 24.67 35.16
CA GLN A 400 -8.66 25.64 36.14
C GLN A 400 -7.15 25.51 36.41
N ASP A 401 -6.49 24.43 35.97
CA ASP A 401 -5.07 24.16 36.24
C ASP A 401 -4.18 24.08 34.97
N GLU A 402 -4.74 24.06 33.75
CA GLU A 402 -3.98 24.02 32.50
C GLU A 402 -4.52 25.07 31.50
N GLU A 403 -3.95 26.28 31.51
CA GLU A 403 -4.15 27.29 30.45
C GLU A 403 -3.09 27.19 29.33
N ASP A 404 -2.19 26.21 29.36
CA ASP A 404 -1.14 26.02 28.33
C ASP A 404 -0.89 24.52 28.04
N GLU A 405 -1.86 23.81 27.46
CA GLU A 405 -1.55 22.65 26.61
C GLU A 405 -2.40 22.73 25.34
N GLU A 406 -1.73 22.75 24.19
CA GLU A 406 -2.38 22.78 22.88
C GLU A 406 -3.43 21.66 22.77
N GLU A 407 -4.70 22.05 22.78
CA GLU A 407 -5.77 21.20 22.28
C GLU A 407 -5.40 20.84 20.83
N GLN A 408 -4.88 19.62 20.63
CA GLN A 408 -5.02 18.97 19.34
C GLN A 408 -6.51 18.74 19.16
N GLU A 409 -7.20 19.74 18.61
CA GLU A 409 -8.48 19.55 17.95
C GLU A 409 -8.25 18.45 16.91
N ASP A 410 -8.57 17.20 17.28
CA ASP A 410 -8.81 16.14 16.32
C ASP A 410 -10.02 16.61 15.50
N GLU A 411 -9.77 17.37 14.43
CA GLU A 411 -10.77 17.78 13.46
C GLU A 411 -11.60 16.53 13.15
N GLU A 412 -12.89 16.52 13.52
CA GLU A 412 -13.79 15.45 13.16
C GLU A 412 -13.84 15.40 11.63
N GLU A 413 -13.09 14.48 11.03
CA GLU A 413 -13.04 14.33 9.57
C GLU A 413 -14.48 14.10 9.08
N GLU A 414 -15.04 15.09 8.36
CA GLU A 414 -16.39 15.02 7.80
C GLU A 414 -16.55 13.75 6.95
N GLU A 415 -17.71 13.10 7.05
CA GLU A 415 -17.98 11.87 6.32
C GLU A 415 -17.91 12.12 4.82
N ARG A 416 -16.90 11.54 4.17
CA ARG A 416 -16.81 11.57 2.71
C ARG A 416 -17.81 10.58 2.13
N GLU A 417 -18.87 11.10 1.54
CA GLU A 417 -19.89 10.31 0.86
C GLU A 417 -19.30 9.38 -0.22
N ILE A 418 -19.95 8.24 -0.42
CA ILE A 418 -19.66 7.34 -1.54
C ILE A 418 -20.07 8.05 -2.83
N PHE A 419 -19.44 7.69 -3.96
CA PHE A 419 -19.67 8.34 -5.25
C PHE A 419 -19.24 9.80 -5.36
N THR A 420 -18.31 10.24 -4.52
CA THR A 420 -17.62 11.52 -4.70
C THR A 420 -16.94 11.60 -6.08
N PRO A 421 -17.13 12.71 -6.83
CA PRO A 421 -16.58 12.84 -8.18
C PRO A 421 -15.06 13.01 -8.14
N ILE A 422 -14.33 12.32 -9.01
CA ILE A 422 -12.85 12.35 -8.99
C ILE A 422 -12.23 13.72 -9.31
N ASN A 423 -13.04 14.69 -9.75
CA ASN A 423 -12.60 16.05 -10.03
C ASN A 423 -12.28 16.83 -8.75
N SER A 424 -12.79 16.41 -7.59
CA SER A 424 -12.39 16.98 -6.29
C SER A 424 -11.02 16.49 -5.82
N ASP A 425 -10.42 15.49 -6.48
CA ASP A 425 -9.11 14.97 -6.10
C ASP A 425 -7.99 15.79 -6.74
N PHE A 426 -7.21 16.49 -5.91
CA PHE A 426 -6.04 17.23 -6.34
C PHE A 426 -4.73 16.63 -5.82
N LEU A 427 -3.65 16.95 -6.51
CA LEU A 427 -2.26 16.79 -6.11
C LEU A 427 -1.64 18.18 -6.03
N TYR A 428 -0.77 18.39 -5.04
CA TYR A 428 -0.05 19.64 -4.88
C TYR A 428 1.31 19.50 -5.55
N ALA A 429 1.51 20.18 -6.67
CA ALA A 429 2.83 20.27 -7.28
C ALA A 429 3.57 21.45 -6.63
N VAL A 430 4.53 21.14 -5.75
CA VAL A 430 5.49 22.15 -5.29
C VAL A 430 6.39 22.52 -6.46
N ILE A 431 6.23 23.74 -6.97
CA ILE A 431 7.23 24.32 -7.87
C ILE A 431 8.35 24.80 -6.95
N ASN A 432 9.49 24.10 -6.94
CA ASN A 432 10.72 24.64 -6.37
C ASN A 432 11.13 25.84 -7.24
N THR A 433 10.56 27.00 -6.96
CA THR A 433 11.08 28.27 -7.47
C THR A 433 12.40 28.45 -6.74
N PRO A 434 13.56 28.42 -7.42
CA PRO A 434 14.82 28.68 -6.75
C PRO A 434 14.74 30.11 -6.21
N GLU A 435 14.66 30.24 -4.89
CA GLU A 435 14.77 31.53 -4.23
C GLU A 435 16.14 32.10 -4.62
N ALA A 436 16.13 33.28 -5.24
CA ALA A 436 17.36 33.94 -5.61
C ALA A 436 18.18 34.14 -4.32
N PRO A 437 19.49 33.86 -4.33
CA PRO A 437 20.31 34.07 -3.14
C PRO A 437 20.11 35.52 -2.68
N LYS A 438 19.67 35.69 -1.44
CA LYS A 438 19.67 37.01 -0.78
C LYS A 438 21.12 37.48 -0.84
N VAL A 439 21.33 38.62 -1.51
CA VAL A 439 22.63 39.27 -1.52
C VAL A 439 22.74 39.89 -0.13
N ASP A 440 23.63 39.33 0.69
CA ASP A 440 24.05 39.95 1.94
C ASP A 440 24.76 41.27 1.57
N GLU A 441 24.00 42.37 1.53
CA GLU A 441 24.55 43.72 1.59
C GLU A 441 24.63 44.13 3.07
N GLU A 442 25.47 43.41 3.83
CA GLU A 442 25.96 43.84 5.14
C GLU A 442 27.48 43.70 5.15
N ASP A 443 28.14 44.75 4.69
CA ASP A 443 29.48 45.13 5.15
C ASP A 443 29.60 46.66 4.95
N GLU A 444 29.88 47.35 6.05
CA GLU A 444 30.06 48.81 6.21
C GLU A 444 28.78 49.62 6.53
N GLU A 445 28.35 49.59 7.80
CA GLU A 445 28.28 50.79 8.69
C GLU A 445 27.58 50.42 10.02
N GLU A 446 28.29 49.76 10.93
CA GLU A 446 28.03 49.86 12.37
C GLU A 446 29.07 50.79 12.98
N GLU A 447 28.66 51.98 13.44
CA GLU A 447 29.10 52.57 14.71
C GLU A 447 28.27 53.83 15.01
N GLU A 448 27.75 53.88 16.24
CA GLU A 448 27.01 54.98 16.89
C GLU A 448 25.50 55.11 16.57
N GLU A 449 24.67 54.35 17.30
CA GLU A 449 23.58 54.92 18.13
C GLU A 449 22.91 53.80 18.96
N GLU A 450 23.61 53.31 19.99
CA GLU A 450 22.91 52.77 21.17
C GLU A 450 22.41 53.97 22.00
N ALA A 451 21.08 54.12 22.10
CA ALA A 451 20.38 54.46 23.35
C ALA A 451 18.95 54.93 23.05
N THR A 452 18.00 53.99 22.97
CA THR A 452 16.66 54.03 23.62
C THR A 452 15.82 52.88 23.07
N GLU A 453 15.06 52.21 23.94
CA GLU A 453 14.09 51.12 23.67
C GLU A 453 14.58 49.68 23.91
N ALA A 454 15.41 49.48 24.93
CA ALA A 454 15.51 48.18 25.61
C ALA A 454 14.62 48.18 26.86
N GLU A 455 13.32 47.85 26.71
CA GLU A 455 12.48 47.39 27.84
C GLU A 455 11.21 46.60 27.44
N ASP A 456 11.02 46.15 26.19
CA ASP A 456 9.80 45.40 25.77
C ASP A 456 10.07 44.22 24.80
N ALA A 457 11.18 43.48 24.95
CA ALA A 457 11.50 42.35 24.06
C ALA A 457 12.22 41.18 24.76
N ALA A 458 11.69 40.74 25.89
CA ALA A 458 12.17 39.53 26.58
C ALA A 458 11.01 38.54 26.81
N GLU A 459 10.34 38.13 25.74
CA GLU A 459 9.47 36.94 25.66
C GLU A 459 9.36 36.56 24.18
N ALA A 460 10.40 35.91 23.65
CA ALA A 460 10.39 35.20 22.37
C ALA A 460 11.66 34.34 22.31
N ASP A 461 11.77 33.38 23.24
CA ASP A 461 12.75 32.30 23.13
C ASP A 461 12.26 31.27 22.10
N GLU A 462 13.23 30.64 21.47
CA GLU A 462 13.16 29.94 20.20
C GLU A 462 12.34 28.64 20.27
N GLY A 463 11.15 28.66 19.67
CA GLY A 463 10.48 27.46 19.20
C GLY A 463 11.08 27.02 17.87
N ASP A 464 12.07 26.13 17.91
CA ASP A 464 12.57 25.43 16.73
C ASP A 464 11.47 24.45 16.27
N ASP A 465 10.53 24.96 15.46
CA ASP A 465 9.46 24.18 14.82
C ASP A 465 10.04 23.26 13.74
N ASP A 466 10.78 22.25 14.17
CA ASP A 466 11.32 21.15 13.36
C ASP A 466 10.25 20.04 13.18
N MET A 467 8.97 20.40 13.27
CA MET A 467 7.84 19.51 13.00
C MET A 467 7.59 19.46 11.49
N PRO A 468 7.49 18.26 10.86
CA PRO A 468 7.11 18.19 9.46
C PRO A 468 5.73 18.84 9.30
N PRO A 469 5.50 19.66 8.25
CA PRO A 469 4.21 20.31 8.06
C PRO A 469 3.11 19.26 8.08
N LYS A 470 2.09 19.48 8.94
CA LYS A 470 0.89 18.63 9.03
C LYS A 470 0.37 18.36 7.61
N PRO A 471 -0.09 17.13 7.29
CA PRO A 471 -0.67 16.84 5.99
C PRO A 471 -1.88 17.74 5.79
N VAL A 472 -1.71 18.78 4.97
CA VAL A 472 -2.76 19.76 4.74
C VAL A 472 -3.94 19.06 4.06
N THR A 473 -5.11 19.15 4.68
CA THR A 473 -6.38 18.65 4.13
C THR A 473 -6.75 19.42 2.87
N ASP A 474 -7.56 18.82 1.99
CA ASP A 474 -7.84 19.35 0.65
C ASP A 474 -8.52 20.73 0.64
N GLU A 475 -9.05 21.17 1.80
CA GLU A 475 -9.85 22.38 1.98
C GLU A 475 -9.06 23.56 2.57
N ALA A 476 -7.88 23.32 3.17
CA ALA A 476 -7.15 24.34 3.94
C ALA A 476 -6.17 25.21 3.11
N ILE A 477 -6.13 25.08 1.77
CA ILE A 477 -5.20 25.84 0.90
C ILE A 477 -5.96 26.74 -0.08
N PRO A 478 -5.87 28.08 0.07
CA PRO A 478 -6.39 29.05 -0.90
C PRO A 478 -5.83 28.83 -2.31
N ASP A 479 -6.67 28.98 -3.33
CA ASP A 479 -6.34 28.73 -4.75
C ASP A 479 -5.22 29.63 -5.34
N ASP A 480 -4.74 30.63 -4.59
CA ASP A 480 -3.90 31.74 -5.10
C ASP A 480 -2.45 31.73 -4.56
N ASP A 481 -1.98 30.64 -3.94
CA ASP A 481 -0.57 30.53 -3.50
C ASP A 481 0.37 30.20 -4.68
N PRO A 482 1.33 31.08 -5.04
CA PRO A 482 2.24 30.86 -6.18
C PRO A 482 3.22 29.68 -5.98
N THR A 483 3.33 29.11 -4.77
CA THR A 483 4.24 28.01 -4.47
C THR A 483 3.60 26.61 -4.62
N LYS A 484 2.25 26.53 -4.61
CA LYS A 484 1.49 25.28 -4.63
C LYS A 484 0.44 25.31 -5.75
N VAL A 485 0.74 24.69 -6.88
CA VAL A 485 -0.25 24.56 -7.97
C VAL A 485 -1.09 23.31 -7.75
N LYS A 486 -2.42 23.48 -7.67
CA LYS A 486 -3.39 22.37 -7.68
C LYS A 486 -3.37 21.70 -9.06
N VAL A 487 -2.93 20.44 -9.10
CA VAL A 487 -2.93 19.59 -10.30
C VAL A 487 -3.95 18.48 -10.09
N ALA A 488 -4.82 18.24 -11.06
CA ALA A 488 -5.78 17.13 -10.96
C ALA A 488 -5.06 15.79 -10.70
N ALA A 489 -5.54 15.01 -9.72
CA ALA A 489 -4.92 13.72 -9.36
C ALA A 489 -5.09 12.64 -10.42
N TRP A 490 -5.94 12.90 -11.42
CA TRP A 490 -6.34 11.99 -12.47
C TRP A 490 -6.10 12.60 -13.83
N THR A 491 -5.78 11.76 -14.82
CA THR A 491 -5.72 12.23 -16.21
C THR A 491 -6.42 11.25 -17.14
N VAL A 492 -7.13 11.79 -18.12
CA VAL A 492 -7.96 11.02 -19.03
C VAL A 492 -7.33 10.97 -20.42
N ARG A 493 -7.39 9.80 -21.05
CA ARG A 493 -6.94 9.59 -22.43
C ARG A 493 -7.98 8.79 -23.19
N VAL A 494 -8.39 9.31 -24.34
CA VAL A 494 -9.21 8.56 -25.30
C VAL A 494 -8.28 7.81 -26.24
N VAL A 495 -8.42 6.50 -26.28
CA VAL A 495 -7.69 5.61 -27.19
C VAL A 495 -8.61 5.21 -28.34
N ASN A 496 -8.05 5.24 -29.55
CA ASN A 496 -8.73 5.00 -30.81
C ASN A 496 -9.86 6.01 -31.11
N ASN A 497 -9.51 7.08 -31.81
CA ASN A 497 -10.48 8.09 -32.23
C ASN A 497 -11.20 7.73 -33.54
N ASN A 498 -10.75 6.70 -34.27
CA ASN A 498 -11.19 6.42 -35.64
C ASN A 498 -12.52 5.64 -35.69
N SER A 499 -12.75 4.72 -34.75
CA SER A 499 -13.98 3.91 -34.69
C SER A 499 -14.68 4.07 -33.36
N LYS A 500 -15.98 4.44 -33.38
CA LYS A 500 -16.80 4.55 -32.17
C LYS A 500 -16.90 3.22 -31.40
N LYS A 501 -16.94 2.08 -32.11
CA LYS A 501 -17.10 0.74 -31.52
C LYS A 501 -15.86 0.25 -30.75
N HIS A 502 -14.66 0.64 -31.17
CA HIS A 502 -13.41 0.22 -30.53
C HIS A 502 -12.72 1.38 -29.80
N ARG A 503 -13.50 2.42 -29.45
CA ARG A 503 -13.02 3.54 -28.65
C ARG A 503 -13.02 3.11 -27.19
N VAL A 504 -11.91 3.40 -26.51
CA VAL A 504 -11.77 3.15 -25.08
C VAL A 504 -11.33 4.43 -24.42
N VAL A 505 -11.99 4.79 -23.32
CA VAL A 505 -11.55 5.90 -22.47
C VAL A 505 -10.81 5.33 -21.27
N LEU A 506 -9.66 5.91 -20.99
CA LEU A 506 -8.77 5.49 -19.91
C LEU A 506 -8.54 6.64 -18.97
N VAL A 507 -8.65 6.35 -17.68
CA VAL A 507 -8.33 7.27 -16.61
C VAL A 507 -7.17 6.67 -15.84
N ARG A 508 -6.06 7.42 -15.73
CA ARG A 508 -4.88 7.01 -14.96
C ARG A 508 -4.77 7.87 -13.71
N SER A 509 -4.45 7.23 -12.58
CA SER A 509 -4.13 7.94 -11.34
C SER A 509 -2.69 8.44 -11.40
N LEU A 510 -2.48 9.71 -11.02
CA LEU A 510 -1.16 10.27 -10.77
C LEU A 510 -0.71 10.02 -9.32
N ARG A 511 -1.66 9.90 -8.38
CA ARG A 511 -1.41 9.58 -6.96
C ARG A 511 -0.94 8.14 -6.78
N TRP A 512 -1.50 7.22 -7.57
CA TRP A 512 -1.09 5.82 -7.62
C TRP A 512 -0.63 5.46 -9.03
N PRO A 513 0.67 5.67 -9.36
CA PRO A 513 1.22 5.28 -10.65
C PRO A 513 0.99 3.78 -10.89
N GLY A 514 0.34 3.47 -12.02
CA GLY A 514 -0.04 2.11 -12.37
C GLY A 514 -1.52 1.79 -12.19
N ALA A 515 -2.28 2.62 -11.47
CA ALA A 515 -3.74 2.48 -11.39
C ALA A 515 -4.40 3.05 -12.65
N VAL A 516 -5.17 2.20 -13.32
CA VAL A 516 -5.86 2.54 -14.56
C VAL A 516 -7.31 2.07 -14.48
N ALA A 517 -8.23 2.97 -14.75
CA ALA A 517 -9.63 2.66 -14.99
C ALA A 517 -9.93 2.80 -16.48
N PHE A 518 -10.84 1.97 -17.00
CA PHE A 518 -11.24 2.01 -18.40
C PHE A 518 -12.75 1.89 -18.56
N VAL A 519 -13.27 2.48 -19.63
CA VAL A 519 -14.62 2.27 -20.14
C VAL A 519 -14.53 1.94 -21.62
N ALA A 520 -15.22 0.88 -22.04
CA ALA A 520 -15.22 0.32 -23.38
C ALA A 520 -16.62 -0.14 -23.80
N ASP A 521 -16.76 -0.48 -25.09
CA ASP A 521 -17.97 -1.08 -25.67
C ASP A 521 -19.25 -0.27 -25.40
N GLY A 522 -19.20 1.03 -25.71
CA GLY A 522 -20.34 1.94 -25.52
C GLY A 522 -20.69 2.23 -24.06
N GLY A 523 -19.87 1.83 -23.08
CA GLY A 523 -20.14 1.97 -21.65
C GLY A 523 -20.53 0.67 -20.95
N LYS A 524 -20.79 -0.41 -21.71
CA LYS A 524 -21.23 -1.70 -21.17
C LYS A 524 -20.13 -2.44 -20.40
N ARG A 525 -18.86 -2.14 -20.70
CA ARG A 525 -17.70 -2.76 -20.07
C ARG A 525 -16.84 -1.68 -19.45
N TRP A 526 -16.61 -1.78 -18.15
CA TRP A 526 -15.74 -0.88 -17.41
C TRP A 526 -15.06 -1.64 -16.27
N GLY A 527 -13.98 -1.07 -15.74
CA GLY A 527 -13.28 -1.67 -14.62
C GLY A 527 -12.01 -0.92 -14.26
N CYS A 528 -11.46 -1.27 -13.10
CA CYS A 528 -10.20 -0.75 -12.58
C CYS A 528 -9.18 -1.87 -12.46
N VAL A 529 -7.92 -1.56 -12.75
CA VAL A 529 -6.79 -2.49 -12.61
C VAL A 529 -5.54 -1.75 -12.17
N TYR A 530 -4.72 -2.39 -11.35
CA TYR A 530 -3.45 -1.85 -10.89
C TYR A 530 -2.26 -2.64 -11.46
N PHE A 531 -1.35 -1.96 -12.15
CA PHE A 531 -0.08 -2.52 -12.61
C PHE A 531 1.07 -1.63 -12.14
N GLY A 532 1.74 -2.01 -11.05
CA GLY A 532 2.77 -1.16 -10.48
C GLY A 532 3.49 -1.74 -9.28
N ASN A 533 4.29 -0.92 -8.63
CA ASN A 533 5.14 -1.27 -7.48
C ASN A 533 4.46 -1.02 -6.11
N GLY A 534 3.20 -0.58 -6.10
CA GLY A 534 2.42 -0.34 -4.88
C GLY A 534 2.89 0.87 -4.06
N LEU A 535 3.58 1.82 -4.69
CA LEU A 535 4.07 3.03 -4.03
C LEU A 535 3.18 4.24 -4.33
N LYS A 536 2.69 4.90 -3.26
CA LYS A 536 1.96 6.16 -3.37
C LYS A 536 2.93 7.27 -3.82
N LYS A 537 2.52 8.04 -4.82
CA LYS A 537 3.15 9.32 -5.14
C LYS A 537 2.58 10.34 -4.16
N THR A 538 3.43 10.80 -3.25
CA THR A 538 3.14 11.89 -2.33
C THR A 538 3.39 13.22 -3.02
N ASP A 539 2.65 14.24 -2.60
CA ASP A 539 2.78 15.61 -3.10
C ASP A 539 4.15 16.21 -2.75
N PHE A 540 4.65 15.86 -1.55
CA PHE A 540 6.01 16.13 -1.11
C PHE A 540 6.95 14.95 -1.36
N SER A 541 8.25 15.23 -1.49
CA SER A 541 9.29 14.21 -1.37
C SER A 541 9.09 13.46 -0.06
N PHE A 542 9.07 12.12 -0.12
CA PHE A 542 8.91 11.31 1.09
C PHE A 542 10.08 11.60 2.04
N THR A 543 9.78 12.23 3.18
CA THR A 543 10.73 12.47 4.26
C THR A 543 10.67 11.29 5.23
N PRO A 544 11.81 10.66 5.57
CA PRO A 544 11.86 9.67 6.63
C PRO A 544 11.37 10.29 7.94
N THR A 545 10.67 9.52 8.76
CA THR A 545 10.22 9.99 10.08
C THR A 545 11.43 10.29 10.96
N LEU A 546 11.38 11.41 11.68
CA LEU A 546 12.37 11.75 12.70
C LEU A 546 12.34 10.73 13.84
N ALA A 547 13.44 10.68 14.60
CA ALA A 547 13.47 9.87 15.81
C ALA A 547 12.42 10.39 16.81
N PRO A 548 11.79 9.50 17.62
CA PRO A 548 10.88 9.96 18.66
C PRO A 548 11.62 10.90 19.63
N PRO A 549 10.93 11.92 20.17
CA PRO A 549 11.52 12.85 21.11
C PRO A 549 12.02 12.11 22.35
N VAL A 550 13.10 12.63 22.95
CA VAL A 550 13.63 12.08 24.20
C VAL A 550 12.61 12.37 25.30
N LEU A 551 12.24 11.34 26.05
CA LEU A 551 11.32 11.52 27.18
C LEU A 551 11.95 12.48 28.20
N PRO A 552 11.19 13.45 28.72
CA PRO A 552 11.69 14.34 29.76
C PRO A 552 12.06 13.54 31.01
N GLU A 553 13.01 14.07 31.78
CA GLU A 553 13.35 13.49 33.08
C GLU A 553 12.15 13.58 34.03
N CYS A 554 12.05 12.63 34.96
CA CYS A 554 10.97 12.69 35.95
C CYS A 554 11.12 13.95 36.83
N ALA A 555 10.00 14.59 37.15
CA ALA A 555 9.99 15.71 38.08
C ALA A 555 10.63 15.30 39.42
N ASP A 556 11.39 16.22 40.01
CA ASP A 556 12.04 16.00 41.30
C ASP A 556 11.00 15.62 42.36
N ILE A 557 11.24 14.50 43.05
CA ILE A 557 10.32 13.99 44.07
C ILE A 557 10.38 14.93 45.28
N THR A 558 9.35 15.74 45.48
CA THR A 558 9.18 16.50 46.72
C THR A 558 8.75 15.52 47.82
N GLU A 559 9.60 15.32 48.84
CA GLU A 559 9.26 14.53 50.01
C GLU A 559 8.14 15.23 50.79
N ALA A 560 6.90 14.76 50.62
CA ALA A 560 5.78 15.22 51.42
C ALA A 560 5.93 14.68 52.85
N ASN A 561 5.82 15.57 53.84
CA ASN A 561 5.85 15.18 55.24
C ASN A 561 4.70 14.19 55.54
N ASP A 562 4.99 13.12 56.28
CA ASP A 562 4.00 12.14 56.69
C ASP A 562 2.80 12.83 57.39
N PRO A 563 1.55 12.50 57.02
CA PRO A 563 0.38 13.10 57.65
C PRO A 563 0.37 12.78 59.15
N THR A 564 0.07 13.79 59.97
CA THR A 564 0.00 13.59 61.42
C THR A 564 -1.07 12.56 61.81
N PRO A 565 -0.93 11.83 62.93
CA PRO A 565 -1.92 10.84 63.38
C PRO A 565 -3.33 11.41 63.63
N ALA A 566 -3.46 12.74 63.70
CA ALA A 566 -4.73 13.44 63.83
C ALA A 566 -5.45 13.56 62.47
N THR A 567 -4.72 13.90 61.40
CA THR A 567 -5.27 13.98 60.05
C THR A 567 -5.63 12.60 59.51
N GLU A 568 -4.82 11.56 59.81
CA GLU A 568 -5.17 10.17 59.44
C GLU A 568 -6.48 9.69 60.10
N LYS A 569 -6.74 10.13 61.35
CA LYS A 569 -7.99 9.80 62.07
C LYS A 569 -9.21 10.55 61.54
N LEU A 570 -9.03 11.76 61.03
CA LEU A 570 -10.07 12.56 60.38
C LEU A 570 -10.44 11.93 59.03
N VAL A 571 -9.44 11.61 58.22
CA VAL A 571 -9.63 10.92 56.94
C VAL A 571 -10.29 9.55 57.13
N ARG A 572 -9.89 8.76 58.15
CA ARG A 572 -10.57 7.49 58.50
C ARG A 572 -12.03 7.65 58.94
N ARG A 573 -12.43 8.84 59.38
CA ARG A 573 -13.81 9.17 59.78
C ARG A 573 -14.65 9.67 58.59
N GLY A 574 -14.03 9.88 57.43
CA GLY A 574 -14.68 10.47 56.25
C GLY A 574 -14.82 11.99 56.33
N GLU A 575 -14.00 12.65 57.16
CA GLU A 575 -13.92 14.11 57.26
C GLU A 575 -12.68 14.58 56.49
N GLU A 576 -12.81 15.63 55.67
CA GLU A 576 -11.70 16.21 54.93
C GLU A 576 -10.65 16.78 55.90
N PRO A 577 -9.35 16.58 55.62
CA PRO A 577 -8.30 17.18 56.44
C PRO A 577 -8.40 18.72 56.35
N PRO A 578 -8.15 19.46 57.44
CA PRO A 578 -8.06 20.90 57.37
C PRO A 578 -6.98 21.28 56.33
N GLY A 579 -7.32 22.21 55.44
CA GLY A 579 -6.37 22.75 54.46
C GLY A 579 -5.14 23.35 55.16
N PRO A 580 -3.99 23.45 54.48
CA PRO A 580 -2.77 23.98 55.07
C PRO A 580 -3.02 25.40 55.60
N ASP A 581 -2.81 25.61 56.91
CA ASP A 581 -2.83 26.94 57.51
C ASP A 581 -1.68 27.76 56.90
N SER A 582 -2.01 28.70 56.02
CA SER A 582 -1.09 29.71 55.50
C SER A 582 -0.81 30.75 56.60
N GLU A 583 0.07 30.43 57.55
CA GLU A 583 0.57 31.37 58.57
C GLU A 583 1.66 32.32 58.01
N ASP A 584 1.44 32.94 56.84
CA ASP A 584 2.37 33.92 56.24
C ASP A 584 1.69 35.22 55.76
N GLU A 585 0.48 35.53 56.25
CA GLU A 585 -0.15 36.84 56.07
C GLU A 585 -0.70 37.34 57.40
N VAL A 586 0.12 38.07 58.20
CA VAL A 586 -0.20 39.33 58.92
C VAL A 586 1.03 39.67 59.79
N GLU A 587 1.90 40.60 59.36
CA GLU A 587 2.63 41.54 60.23
C GLU A 587 3.48 42.55 59.39
N GLU A 588 2.83 43.29 58.49
CA GLU A 588 3.36 44.57 57.97
C GLU A 588 2.30 45.66 58.11
N GLU A 589 2.03 46.10 59.34
CA GLU A 589 1.43 47.42 59.62
C GLU A 589 1.57 47.73 61.11
N GLU A 590 2.57 48.55 61.46
CA GLU A 590 2.62 49.51 62.58
C GLU A 590 4.08 49.75 63.01
N ALA A 591 4.77 50.58 62.25
CA ALA A 591 6.00 51.26 62.65
C ALA A 591 5.78 52.77 62.65
N GLU A 592 5.00 53.31 63.60
CA GLU A 592 5.10 54.72 64.04
C GLU A 592 4.72 54.85 65.54
N GLU A 593 5.45 55.74 66.23
CA GLU A 593 5.23 56.28 67.60
C GLU A 593 5.79 55.50 68.82
N ASP A 594 7.11 55.62 69.07
CA ASP A 594 7.65 56.28 70.28
C ASP A 594 9.21 56.26 70.30
N MET A 595 9.85 57.25 69.66
CA MET A 595 10.92 58.09 70.28
C MET A 595 11.29 59.31 69.43
#